data_AF-A0A933Z5Z0-F1
#
_entry.id   AF-A0A933Z5Z0-F1
#
_cell.length_a   1.000
_cell.length_b   1.000
_cell.length_c   1.000
_cell.angle_alpha   90.00
_cell.angle_beta   90.00
_cell.angle_gamma   90.00
#
_symmetry.space_group_name_H-M   'P 1'
#
loop_
_entity.id
_entity.type
_entity.pdbx_description
1 polymer ?
#
loop_
_entity_poly.entity_id
_entity_poly.type
_entity_poly.pdbx_seq_one_letter_code
_entity_poly.pdbx_strand_id
1 'polypeptide(L)'
;MKKLLLLLMVGMAALAAPALAGDLGNPAQLLKQGHSNFGVSGDYLIVQRFKDLAIERRFSDDGTSFGYKSAQMKEQSKFMATATYGVRDWLNVFGRFGVVTGGKYVDHDLKTGSEWQARFQNQFVWATGAKAKVWEKEGGGPGLLLTAQYLRYDDRKVKEWKNTGDGAGYNAQTFYDIEEKINYYWQTDLVATAYWTCGKFTPYVGGGISYNEGRFTGQWITKGANPVRIDYDANLRSNDLVTALLGLDYNLGRNFLLNMQADFMARNELSMGLSYNF
;
A
#
# COMPACT_ATOMS: atom_id res chain seq x y z
N MET A 1 2.86 -5.53 -34.04
CA MET A 1 2.66 -4.75 -32.80
C MET A 1 1.49 -5.24 -31.95
N LYS A 2 0.25 -5.36 -32.46
CA LYS A 2 -0.92 -5.83 -31.66
C LYS A 2 -0.72 -7.19 -30.97
N LYS A 3 -0.10 -8.17 -31.64
CA LYS A 3 0.18 -9.51 -31.08
C LYS A 3 1.23 -9.50 -29.95
N LEU A 4 2.23 -8.61 -30.05
CA LEU A 4 3.27 -8.45 -29.03
C LEU A 4 2.71 -7.80 -27.76
N LEU A 5 1.83 -6.80 -27.92
CA LEU A 5 1.15 -6.14 -26.81
C LEU A 5 0.22 -7.10 -26.07
N LEU A 6 -0.47 -7.97 -26.81
CA LEU A 6 -1.33 -9.02 -26.23
C LEU A 6 -0.52 -10.05 -25.45
N LEU A 7 0.62 -10.48 -25.99
CA LEU A 7 1.56 -11.38 -25.30
C LEU A 7 2.17 -10.75 -24.05
N LEU A 8 2.47 -9.44 -24.07
CA LEU A 8 2.94 -8.70 -22.91
C LEU A 8 1.86 -8.61 -21.84
N MET A 9 0.61 -8.31 -22.22
CA MET A 9 -0.52 -8.28 -21.29
C MET A 9 -0.85 -9.65 -20.70
N VAL A 10 -0.80 -10.71 -21.50
CA VAL A 10 -0.98 -12.10 -21.02
C VAL A 10 0.18 -12.52 -20.12
N GLY A 11 1.42 -12.12 -20.44
CA GLY A 11 2.59 -12.34 -19.60
C GLY A 11 2.50 -11.63 -18.25
N MET A 12 2.02 -10.37 -18.24
CA MET A 12 1.77 -9.64 -16.99
C MET A 12 0.60 -10.24 -16.18
N ALA A 13 -0.44 -10.74 -16.84
CA ALA A 13 -1.55 -11.44 -16.19
C ALA A 13 -1.14 -12.81 -15.61
N ALA A 14 -0.18 -13.50 -16.24
CA ALA A 14 0.29 -14.81 -15.79
C ALA A 14 1.32 -14.75 -14.63
N LEU A 15 1.96 -13.59 -14.40
CA LEU A 15 2.91 -13.38 -13.31
C LEU A 15 2.28 -12.85 -12.02
N ALA A 16 1.00 -12.46 -12.05
CA ALA A 16 0.27 -11.96 -10.90
C ALA A 16 -0.68 -13.05 -10.37
N ALA A 17 -0.23 -13.81 -9.36
CA ALA A 17 -1.18 -14.54 -8.51
C ALA A 17 -2.14 -13.50 -7.90
N PRO A 18 -3.46 -13.61 -8.06
CA PRO A 18 -4.38 -12.53 -7.76
C PRO A 18 -4.57 -12.44 -6.25
N ALA A 19 -3.81 -11.56 -5.64
CA ALA A 19 -4.01 -11.11 -4.28
C ALA A 19 -4.55 -9.68 -4.44
N LEU A 20 -5.87 -9.52 -4.43
CA LEU A 20 -6.57 -8.34 -4.95
C LEU A 20 -6.49 -7.07 -4.07
N ALA A 21 -5.83 -5.88 -4.39
CA ALA A 21 -5.54 -4.47 -3.83
C ALA A 21 -6.48 -3.26 -4.18
N GLY A 22 -6.30 -2.08 -3.58
CA GLY A 22 -7.30 -1.02 -3.47
C GLY A 22 -6.93 0.22 -4.26
N ASP A 23 -7.90 0.74 -4.98
CA ASP A 23 -7.68 1.69 -6.06
C ASP A 23 -7.72 3.14 -5.56
N LEU A 24 -6.70 3.51 -4.79
CA LEU A 24 -6.49 4.89 -4.33
C LEU A 24 -6.02 5.79 -5.47
N GLY A 25 -6.53 7.02 -5.59
CA GLY A 25 -6.01 8.01 -6.53
C GLY A 25 -6.37 7.79 -8.00
N ASN A 26 -7.43 7.03 -8.29
CA ASN A 26 -7.92 6.75 -9.64
C ASN A 26 -9.43 7.07 -9.70
N PRO A 27 -9.92 7.73 -10.76
CA PRO A 27 -11.34 8.08 -10.88
C PRO A 27 -12.30 6.92 -10.58
N ALA A 28 -13.40 7.18 -9.88
CA ALA A 28 -14.46 6.20 -9.69
C ALA A 28 -15.07 5.79 -11.04
N GLN A 29 -15.24 6.73 -11.97
CA GLN A 29 -15.88 6.45 -13.26
C GLN A 29 -15.10 5.46 -14.14
N LEU A 30 -15.83 4.58 -14.82
CA LEU A 30 -15.27 3.70 -15.84
C LEU A 30 -14.98 4.45 -17.15
N LEU A 31 -14.04 3.90 -17.91
CA LEU A 31 -13.73 4.38 -19.25
C LEU A 31 -14.61 3.65 -20.23
N LYS A 32 -15.01 4.32 -21.30
CA LYS A 32 -15.67 3.66 -22.42
C LYS A 32 -14.73 2.67 -23.08
N GLN A 33 -15.29 1.63 -23.68
CA GLN A 33 -14.54 0.66 -24.45
C GLN A 33 -13.59 1.35 -25.45
N GLY A 34 -12.33 0.90 -25.46
CA GLY A 34 -11.28 1.40 -26.37
C GLY A 34 -10.62 2.71 -25.93
N HIS A 35 -11.08 3.36 -24.87
CA HIS A 35 -10.49 4.60 -24.37
C HIS A 35 -9.42 4.32 -23.33
N SER A 36 -8.47 5.25 -23.20
CA SER A 36 -7.36 5.16 -22.26
C SER A 36 -7.32 6.39 -21.37
N ASN A 37 -6.86 6.23 -20.14
CA ASN A 37 -6.60 7.32 -19.21
C ASN A 37 -5.18 7.19 -18.67
N PHE A 38 -4.52 8.33 -18.50
CA PHE A 38 -3.27 8.43 -17.77
C PHE A 38 -3.45 9.38 -16.59
N GLY A 39 -2.96 8.98 -15.41
CA GLY A 39 -3.05 9.80 -14.22
C GLY A 39 -1.80 9.74 -13.35
N VAL A 40 -1.66 10.73 -12.50
CA VAL A 40 -0.66 10.79 -11.43
C VAL A 40 -1.37 11.02 -10.10
N SER A 41 -0.94 10.33 -9.05
CA SER A 41 -1.47 10.51 -7.69
C SER A 41 -0.36 10.67 -6.67
N GLY A 42 -0.69 11.42 -5.62
CA GLY A 42 0.05 11.47 -4.36
C GLY A 42 -0.84 10.96 -3.24
N ASP A 43 -0.35 9.94 -2.54
CA ASP A 43 -1.05 9.28 -1.45
C ASP A 43 -0.22 9.44 -0.17
N TYR A 44 -0.88 9.66 0.96
CA TYR A 44 -0.26 9.86 2.27
C TYR A 44 -0.88 8.90 3.28
N LEU A 45 -0.10 7.88 3.65
CA LEU A 45 -0.44 6.93 4.70
C LEU A 45 -0.19 7.59 6.06
N ILE A 46 -1.26 7.81 6.81
CA ILE A 46 -1.19 8.31 8.18
C ILE A 46 -0.75 7.18 9.09
N VAL A 47 -1.48 6.05 9.07
CA VAL A 47 -1.17 4.88 9.87
C VAL A 47 -1.73 3.60 9.26
N GLN A 48 -0.97 2.52 9.38
CA GLN A 48 -1.40 1.15 9.15
C GLN A 48 -0.89 0.29 10.31
N ARG A 49 -1.77 -0.55 10.87
CA ARG A 49 -1.46 -1.40 12.02
C ARG A 49 -1.33 -2.86 11.58
N PHE A 50 -0.37 -3.57 12.16
CA PHE A 50 -0.19 -4.99 11.96
C PHE A 50 -0.68 -5.76 13.18
N LYS A 51 -1.00 -7.04 12.98
CA LYS A 51 -1.20 -7.97 14.11
C LYS A 51 0.07 -8.03 14.94
N ASP A 52 -0.08 -8.40 16.20
CA ASP A 52 1.05 -8.64 17.08
C ASP A 52 2.00 -9.66 16.45
N LEU A 53 3.26 -9.26 16.39
CA LEU A 53 4.35 -9.95 15.74
C LEU A 53 5.03 -10.87 16.74
N ALA A 54 5.10 -12.15 16.41
CA ALA A 54 6.09 -13.04 16.99
C ALA A 54 7.41 -12.81 16.25
N ILE A 55 8.39 -12.25 16.96
CA ILE A 55 9.73 -11.99 16.44
C ILE A 55 10.65 -13.10 16.93
N GLU A 56 11.14 -13.91 16.00
CA GLU A 56 12.20 -14.86 16.28
C GLU A 56 13.55 -14.11 16.29
N ARG A 57 14.34 -14.34 17.32
CA ARG A 57 15.71 -13.82 17.46
C ARG A 57 16.67 -14.99 17.55
N ARG A 58 17.66 -15.03 16.67
CA ARG A 58 18.74 -16.02 16.70
C ARG A 58 20.05 -15.34 17.06
N PHE A 59 20.75 -15.87 18.04
CA PHE A 59 22.01 -15.34 18.54
C PHE A 59 23.19 -16.09 17.91
N SER A 60 24.37 -15.47 17.90
CA SER A 60 25.60 -16.06 17.35
C SER A 60 26.10 -17.31 18.09
N ASP A 61 25.55 -17.61 19.26
CA ASP A 61 25.85 -18.79 20.09
C ASP A 61 24.82 -19.92 19.91
N ASP A 62 24.08 -19.91 18.79
CA ASP A 62 22.97 -20.81 18.47
C ASP A 62 21.75 -20.69 19.41
N GLY A 63 21.75 -19.71 20.31
CA GLY A 63 20.58 -19.38 21.12
C GLY A 63 19.41 -18.88 20.27
N THR A 64 18.18 -19.25 20.67
CA THR A 64 16.96 -18.73 20.05
C THR A 64 16.02 -18.17 21.11
N SER A 65 15.38 -17.04 20.83
CA SER A 65 14.34 -16.47 21.68
C SER A 65 13.19 -15.90 20.85
N PHE A 66 12.00 -15.80 21.47
CA PHE A 66 10.83 -15.18 20.87
C PHE A 66 10.44 -13.93 21.65
N GLY A 67 10.12 -12.86 20.93
CA GLY A 67 9.53 -11.64 21.47
C GLY A 67 8.18 -11.37 20.83
N TYR A 68 7.27 -10.73 21.56
CA TYR A 68 5.97 -10.31 21.05
C TYR A 68 5.92 -8.79 20.99
N LYS A 69 5.65 -8.24 19.80
CA LYS A 69 5.58 -6.79 19.58
C LYS A 69 4.32 -6.40 18.82
N SER A 70 3.70 -5.29 19.18
CA SER A 70 2.78 -4.63 18.24
C SER A 70 3.59 -3.76 17.28
N ALA A 71 3.13 -3.61 16.03
CA ALA A 71 3.84 -2.84 15.02
C ALA A 71 2.92 -2.00 14.14
N GLN A 72 3.44 -0.86 13.68
CA GLN A 72 2.71 0.10 12.86
C GLN A 72 3.63 0.74 11.81
N MET A 73 3.08 0.98 10.62
CA MET A 73 3.66 1.87 9.62
C MET A 73 2.95 3.22 9.68
N LYS A 74 3.71 4.32 9.64
CA LYS A 74 3.16 5.69 9.75
C LYS A 74 3.80 6.65 8.75
N GLU A 75 3.07 7.70 8.40
CA GLU A 75 3.56 8.91 7.72
C GLU A 75 4.33 8.63 6.41
N GLN A 76 3.83 7.72 5.57
CA GLN A 76 4.47 7.41 4.29
C GLN A 76 3.82 8.19 3.15
N SER A 77 4.62 8.70 2.22
CA SER A 77 4.12 9.27 0.97
C SER A 77 4.36 8.31 -0.18
N LYS A 78 3.36 8.13 -1.04
CA LYS A 78 3.40 7.29 -2.23
C LYS A 78 3.02 8.13 -3.43
N PHE A 79 3.84 8.11 -4.48
CA PHE A 79 3.59 8.85 -5.72
C PHE A 79 3.49 7.86 -6.86
N MET A 80 2.33 7.80 -7.52
CA MET A 80 2.02 6.78 -8.53
C MET A 80 1.67 7.44 -9.86
N ALA A 81 2.16 6.88 -10.95
CA ALA A 81 1.57 7.04 -12.27
C ALA A 81 0.66 5.85 -12.56
N THR A 82 -0.48 6.11 -13.20
CA THR A 82 -1.52 5.12 -13.50
C THR A 82 -1.84 5.18 -14.99
N ALA A 83 -1.92 4.02 -15.63
CA ALA A 83 -2.46 3.85 -16.97
C ALA A 83 -3.66 2.92 -16.89
N THR A 84 -4.81 3.40 -17.38
CA THR A 84 -6.09 2.66 -17.37
C THR A 84 -6.59 2.48 -18.80
N TYR A 85 -7.15 1.31 -19.10
CA TYR A 85 -7.73 0.99 -20.40
C TYR A 85 -9.14 0.39 -20.25
N GLY A 86 -10.09 0.93 -21.01
CA GLY A 86 -11.46 0.42 -21.10
C GLY A 86 -11.53 -0.81 -22.01
N VAL A 87 -11.52 -2.00 -21.41
CA VAL A 87 -11.62 -3.27 -22.16
C VAL A 87 -13.03 -3.46 -22.70
N ARG A 88 -14.03 -3.14 -21.88
CA ARG A 88 -15.47 -3.14 -22.18
C ARG A 88 -16.12 -2.00 -21.40
N ASP A 89 -17.34 -1.60 -21.78
CA ASP A 89 -18.09 -0.56 -21.04
C ASP A 89 -18.46 -0.95 -19.59
N TRP A 90 -18.25 -2.22 -19.22
CA TRP A 90 -18.40 -2.73 -17.86
C TRP A 90 -17.06 -3.10 -17.20
N LEU A 91 -15.92 -3.01 -17.90
CA LEU A 91 -14.62 -3.47 -17.39
C LEU A 91 -13.47 -2.57 -17.83
N ASN A 92 -12.79 -2.00 -16.84
CA ASN A 92 -11.47 -1.38 -17.01
C ASN A 92 -10.40 -2.27 -16.41
N VAL A 93 -9.20 -2.20 -16.98
CA VAL A 93 -7.96 -2.69 -16.37
C VAL A 93 -6.99 -1.54 -16.21
N PHE A 94 -6.11 -1.62 -15.22
CA PHE A 94 -5.13 -0.58 -15.00
C PHE A 94 -3.81 -1.13 -14.46
N GLY A 95 -2.73 -0.41 -14.76
CA GLY A 95 -1.41 -0.62 -14.19
C GLY A 95 -0.92 0.66 -13.54
N ARG A 96 -0.18 0.53 -12.43
CA ARG A 96 0.37 1.64 -11.66
C ARG A 96 1.82 1.38 -11.34
N PHE A 97 2.63 2.42 -11.32
CA PHE A 97 4.03 2.34 -10.90
C PHE A 97 4.45 3.64 -10.26
N GLY A 98 5.40 3.57 -9.33
CA GLY A 98 5.70 4.74 -8.54
C GLY A 98 6.80 4.54 -7.51
N VAL A 99 6.87 5.49 -6.61
CA VAL A 99 7.85 5.51 -5.52
C VAL A 99 7.14 5.77 -4.20
N VAL A 100 7.56 5.06 -3.16
CA VAL A 100 7.21 5.32 -1.78
C VAL A 100 8.41 5.97 -1.10
N THR A 101 8.17 7.05 -0.38
CA THR A 101 9.20 7.84 0.29
C THR A 101 8.78 8.13 1.74
N GLY A 102 9.80 8.28 2.59
CA GLY A 102 9.61 8.61 3.99
C GLY A 102 8.85 7.56 4.80
N GLY A 103 8.31 8.02 5.92
CA GLY A 103 7.57 7.24 6.90
C GLY A 103 8.42 6.43 7.87
N LYS A 104 7.70 5.87 8.84
CA LYS A 104 8.25 5.30 10.06
C LYS A 104 7.71 3.90 10.28
N TYR A 105 8.58 3.02 10.75
CA TYR A 105 8.20 1.78 11.40
C TYR A 105 8.22 2.03 12.91
N VAL A 106 7.13 1.72 13.60
CA VAL A 106 7.06 1.83 15.06
C VAL A 106 6.74 0.44 15.58
N ASP A 107 7.56 -0.07 16.48
CA ASP A 107 7.26 -1.28 17.24
C ASP A 107 7.20 -0.99 18.74
N HIS A 108 6.36 -1.76 19.43
CA HIS A 108 6.17 -1.66 20.87
C HIS A 108 6.25 -3.05 21.47
N ASP A 109 7.22 -3.26 22.35
CA ASP A 109 7.44 -4.51 23.06
C ASP A 109 6.35 -4.71 24.12
N LEU A 110 5.55 -5.77 23.95
CA LEU A 110 4.38 -6.02 24.81
C LEU A 110 4.76 -6.45 26.23
N LYS A 111 6.01 -6.86 26.45
CA LYS A 111 6.50 -7.30 27.77
C LYS A 111 7.18 -6.17 28.53
N THR A 112 8.03 -5.39 27.86
CA THR A 112 8.81 -4.32 28.53
C THR A 112 8.14 -2.95 28.43
N GLY A 113 7.15 -2.79 27.55
CA GLY A 113 6.55 -1.49 27.24
C GLY A 113 7.47 -0.57 26.43
N SER A 114 8.66 -1.05 26.04
CA SER A 114 9.61 -0.24 25.28
C SER A 114 9.10 0.01 23.87
N GLU A 115 9.13 1.27 23.44
CA GLU A 115 8.82 1.66 22.08
C GLU A 115 10.09 1.95 21.29
N TRP A 116 10.11 1.47 20.05
CA TRP A 116 11.18 1.74 19.11
C TRP A 116 10.62 2.26 17.79
N GLN A 117 11.33 3.20 17.20
CA GLN A 117 10.99 3.79 15.92
C GLN A 117 12.18 3.72 14.96
N ALA A 118 11.89 3.37 13.71
CA ALA A 118 12.83 3.43 12.61
C ALA A 118 12.24 4.19 11.43
N ARG A 119 13.11 4.61 10.50
CA ARG A 119 12.74 5.27 9.25
C ARG A 119 12.90 4.33 8.08
N PHE A 120 11.97 4.43 7.15
CA PHE A 120 12.06 3.73 5.89
C PHE A 120 12.88 4.49 4.85
N GLN A 121 13.59 3.77 4.01
CA GLN A 121 14.19 4.33 2.79
C GLN A 121 13.17 4.40 1.64
N ASN A 122 13.53 5.12 0.59
CA ASN A 122 12.71 5.20 -0.63
C ASN A 122 12.70 3.85 -1.34
N GLN A 123 11.61 3.56 -2.03
CA GLN A 123 11.38 2.26 -2.63
C GLN A 123 10.47 2.37 -3.85
N PHE A 124 10.72 1.53 -4.86
CA PHE A 124 9.81 1.33 -5.97
C PHE A 124 8.58 0.51 -5.56
N VAL A 125 7.43 0.87 -6.14
CA VAL A 125 6.15 0.20 -5.94
C VAL A 125 5.41 0.11 -7.27
N TRP A 126 4.70 -0.98 -7.47
CA TRP A 126 3.84 -1.16 -8.63
C TRP A 126 2.54 -1.82 -8.26
N ALA A 127 1.52 -1.58 -9.07
CA ALA A 127 0.20 -2.17 -8.91
C ALA A 127 -0.39 -2.56 -10.25
N THR A 128 -1.31 -3.52 -10.23
CA THR A 128 -2.18 -3.85 -11.37
C THR A 128 -3.58 -4.07 -10.86
N GLY A 129 -4.61 -3.86 -11.67
CA GLY A 129 -5.98 -4.09 -11.22
C GLY A 129 -7.04 -4.00 -12.30
N ALA A 130 -8.28 -4.19 -11.85
CA ALA A 130 -9.47 -4.12 -12.66
C ALA A 130 -10.63 -3.47 -11.90
N LYS A 131 -11.49 -2.79 -12.65
CA LYS A 131 -12.75 -2.22 -12.17
C LYS A 131 -13.88 -2.77 -13.00
N ALA A 132 -14.89 -3.33 -12.34
CA ALA A 132 -16.08 -3.87 -12.97
C ALA A 132 -17.31 -3.06 -12.59
N LYS A 133 -18.16 -2.76 -13.58
CA LYS A 133 -19.50 -2.21 -13.35
C LYS A 133 -20.40 -3.32 -12.86
N VAL A 134 -20.92 -3.17 -11.65
CA VAL A 134 -21.91 -4.10 -11.10
C VAL A 134 -23.31 -3.65 -11.49
N TRP A 135 -23.58 -2.35 -11.34
CA TRP A 135 -24.87 -1.76 -11.62
C TRP A 135 -24.74 -0.26 -11.91
N GLU A 136 -25.63 0.28 -12.74
CA GLU A 136 -25.73 1.72 -13.00
C GLU A 136 -27.16 2.05 -13.41
N LYS A 137 -27.71 3.14 -12.89
CA LYS A 137 -29.06 3.57 -13.25
C LYS A 137 -29.11 4.05 -14.70
N GLU A 138 -30.07 3.54 -15.47
CA GLU A 138 -30.34 4.03 -16.82
C GLU A 138 -30.70 5.53 -16.82
N GLY A 139 -30.19 6.27 -17.80
CA GLY A 139 -30.43 7.71 -17.94
C GLY A 139 -29.50 8.62 -17.13
N GLY A 140 -28.50 8.07 -16.44
CA GLY A 140 -27.55 8.81 -15.61
C GLY A 140 -28.02 8.93 -14.17
N GLY A 141 -27.17 8.56 -13.22
CA GLY A 141 -27.55 8.52 -11.81
C GLY A 141 -26.54 7.77 -10.94
N PRO A 142 -27.00 7.15 -9.85
CA PRO A 142 -26.11 6.35 -9.01
C PRO A 142 -25.63 5.10 -9.74
N GLY A 143 -24.43 4.67 -9.40
CA GLY A 143 -23.85 3.42 -9.87
C GLY A 143 -23.06 2.70 -8.77
N LEU A 144 -22.77 1.44 -9.04
CA LEU A 144 -22.04 0.54 -8.17
C LEU A 144 -20.94 -0.15 -8.97
N LEU A 145 -19.72 -0.11 -8.41
CA LEU A 145 -18.53 -0.71 -8.99
C LEU A 145 -17.93 -1.70 -8.01
N LEU A 146 -17.18 -2.65 -8.56
CA LEU A 146 -16.30 -3.52 -7.82
C LEU A 146 -14.88 -3.33 -8.35
N THR A 147 -13.95 -3.07 -7.46
CA THR A 147 -12.55 -2.83 -7.79
C THR A 147 -11.65 -3.82 -7.07
N ALA A 148 -10.68 -4.34 -7.81
CA ALA A 148 -9.70 -5.30 -7.32
C ALA A 148 -8.34 -4.97 -7.96
N GLN A 149 -7.29 -4.80 -7.18
CA GLN A 149 -5.94 -4.45 -7.63
C GLN A 149 -4.92 -5.49 -7.17
N TYR A 150 -3.62 -5.30 -7.20
CA TYR A 150 -2.59 -6.05 -6.47
C TYR A 150 -1.46 -5.05 -6.35
N LEU A 151 -0.94 -4.83 -5.15
CA LEU A 151 0.07 -3.81 -4.91
C LEU A 151 1.31 -4.48 -4.34
N ARG A 152 2.45 -4.28 -4.99
CA ARG A 152 3.71 -4.89 -4.63
C ARG A 152 4.77 -3.82 -4.47
N TYR A 153 5.48 -3.90 -3.36
CA TYR A 153 6.60 -3.05 -3.01
C TYR A 153 7.89 -3.83 -3.27
N ASP A 154 9.03 -3.23 -3.59
CA ASP A 154 10.28 -3.99 -3.61
C ASP A 154 10.73 -4.43 -2.19
N ASP A 155 12.00 -4.75 -1.97
CA ASP A 155 12.54 -4.87 -0.61
C ASP A 155 12.86 -3.46 -0.08
N ARG A 156 12.40 -3.15 1.14
CA ARG A 156 12.55 -1.82 1.74
C ARG A 156 13.49 -1.85 2.93
N LYS A 157 14.58 -1.09 2.88
CA LYS A 157 15.50 -0.95 4.03
C LYS A 157 14.86 -0.13 5.15
N VAL A 158 15.14 -0.55 6.38
CA VAL A 158 14.74 0.11 7.63
C VAL A 158 16.01 0.59 8.35
N LYS A 159 16.07 1.88 8.72
CA LYS A 159 17.26 2.53 9.29
C LYS A 159 16.90 3.47 10.43
N GLU A 160 17.92 4.00 11.11
CA GLU A 160 17.78 5.05 12.14
C GLU A 160 16.85 4.64 13.28
N TRP A 161 17.25 3.57 13.98
CA TRP A 161 16.48 3.01 15.08
C TRP A 161 16.69 3.86 16.33
N LYS A 162 15.60 4.29 16.92
CA LYS A 162 15.59 5.10 18.13
C LYS A 162 14.62 4.50 19.14
N ASN A 163 15.08 4.35 20.38
CA ASN A 163 14.17 4.06 21.48
C ASN A 163 13.38 5.33 21.79
N THR A 164 12.06 5.24 21.91
CA THR A 164 11.16 6.37 22.18
C THR A 164 10.42 6.25 23.52
N GLY A 165 10.59 5.14 24.25
CA GLY A 165 9.80 4.80 25.44
C GLY A 165 10.07 5.66 26.68
N ASP A 166 11.33 6.07 26.91
CA ASP A 166 11.75 6.56 28.24
C ASP A 166 12.24 8.03 28.26
N GLY A 167 11.83 8.84 27.29
CA GLY A 167 12.11 10.30 27.25
C GLY A 167 13.56 10.71 26.94
N ALA A 168 14.55 9.84 27.11
CA ALA A 168 15.96 10.09 26.80
C ALA A 168 16.40 9.60 25.40
N GLY A 169 15.44 9.21 24.55
CA GLY A 169 15.60 8.38 23.36
C GLY A 169 17.00 8.30 22.75
N TYR A 170 17.62 7.12 22.83
CA TYR A 170 18.95 6.87 22.29
C TYR A 170 18.90 6.20 20.92
N ASN A 171 19.93 6.44 20.14
CA ASN A 171 20.10 5.89 18.80
C ASN A 171 20.77 4.50 18.89
N ALA A 172 20.10 3.47 18.37
CA ALA A 172 20.64 2.11 18.40
C ALA A 172 21.93 1.97 17.58
N GLN A 173 22.08 2.75 16.50
CA GLN A 173 23.28 2.72 15.66
C GLN A 173 24.56 3.16 16.40
N THR A 174 24.44 3.78 17.59
CA THR A 174 25.58 4.06 18.47
C THR A 174 26.21 2.78 19.02
N PHE A 175 25.40 1.75 19.27
CA PHE A 175 25.83 0.50 19.93
C PHE A 175 25.84 -0.70 18.98
N TYR A 176 25.10 -0.62 17.87
CA TYR A 176 24.91 -1.72 16.94
C TYR A 176 25.16 -1.27 15.50
N ASP A 177 25.69 -2.18 14.68
CA ASP A 177 25.52 -2.12 13.23
C ASP A 177 24.23 -2.86 12.87
N ILE A 178 23.31 -2.14 12.23
CA ILE A 178 21.93 -2.61 12.00
C ILE A 178 21.65 -2.65 10.51
N GLU A 179 21.26 -3.83 10.04
CA GLU A 179 20.81 -4.06 8.68
C GLU A 179 19.46 -4.75 8.69
N GLU A 180 18.40 -3.99 8.46
CA GLU A 180 17.05 -4.53 8.44
C GLU A 180 16.29 -4.09 7.20
N LYS A 181 15.35 -4.93 6.81
CA LYS A 181 14.50 -4.70 5.66
C LYS A 181 13.16 -5.42 5.80
N ILE A 182 12.17 -4.85 5.14
CA ILE A 182 10.90 -5.53 4.90
C ILE A 182 10.96 -6.10 3.50
N ASN A 183 10.89 -7.41 3.41
CA ASN A 183 10.89 -8.15 2.16
C ASN A 183 9.48 -8.62 1.84
N TYR A 184 9.25 -8.89 0.56
CA TYR A 184 8.02 -9.55 0.09
C TYR A 184 6.75 -8.85 0.58
N TYR A 185 6.78 -7.52 0.76
CA TYR A 185 5.60 -6.77 1.15
C TYR A 185 4.66 -6.61 -0.05
N TRP A 186 3.44 -7.10 0.11
CA TRP A 186 2.37 -6.95 -0.86
C TRP A 186 1.05 -6.69 -0.16
N GLN A 187 0.13 -6.11 -0.92
CA GLN A 187 -1.19 -5.74 -0.46
C GLN A 187 -2.24 -6.14 -1.49
N THR A 188 -3.40 -6.37 -0.91
CA THR A 188 -4.67 -6.70 -1.49
C THR A 188 -5.79 -5.89 -0.78
N ASP A 189 -6.84 -5.50 -1.48
CA ASP A 189 -8.10 -4.84 -1.33
C ASP A 189 -9.09 -5.32 -2.43
N LEU A 190 -10.29 -5.70 -2.03
CA LEU A 190 -11.45 -5.87 -2.90
C LEU A 190 -12.52 -4.91 -2.40
N VAL A 191 -12.90 -3.93 -3.21
CA VAL A 191 -13.73 -2.81 -2.76
C VAL A 191 -14.94 -2.62 -3.63
N ALA A 192 -16.11 -2.55 -3.01
CA ALA A 192 -17.34 -2.11 -3.66
C ALA A 192 -17.53 -0.60 -3.45
N THR A 193 -17.79 0.14 -4.52
CA THR A 193 -17.90 1.60 -4.49
C THR A 193 -19.22 2.03 -5.11
N ALA A 194 -20.06 2.69 -4.31
CA ALA A 194 -21.23 3.39 -4.77
C ALA A 194 -20.85 4.83 -5.12
N TYR A 195 -21.27 5.31 -6.28
CA TYR A 195 -20.97 6.66 -6.75
C TYR A 195 -22.22 7.33 -7.31
N TRP A 196 -22.24 8.65 -7.35
CA TRP A 196 -23.33 9.40 -7.96
C TRP A 196 -22.78 10.63 -8.69
N THR A 197 -22.93 10.66 -10.01
CA THR A 197 -22.47 11.78 -10.84
C THR A 197 -23.53 12.90 -10.88
N CYS A 198 -23.15 14.08 -10.40
CA CYS A 198 -23.94 15.30 -10.34
C CYS A 198 -23.20 16.45 -11.04
N GLY A 199 -23.42 16.60 -12.34
CA GLY A 199 -22.74 17.61 -13.15
C GLY A 199 -21.23 17.34 -13.22
N LYS A 200 -20.42 18.24 -12.65
CA LYS A 200 -18.94 18.09 -12.63
C LYS A 200 -18.43 17.26 -11.44
N PHE A 201 -19.27 16.95 -10.47
CA PHE A 201 -18.87 16.28 -9.24
C PHE A 201 -19.38 14.85 -9.23
N THR A 202 -18.54 13.92 -8.77
CA THR A 202 -18.93 12.53 -8.52
C THR A 202 -18.47 12.13 -7.13
N PRO A 203 -19.26 12.41 -6.07
CA PRO A 203 -19.01 11.81 -4.77
C PRO A 203 -19.16 10.29 -4.86
N TYR A 204 -18.37 9.60 -4.05
CA TYR A 204 -18.46 8.15 -3.90
C TYR A 204 -18.09 7.71 -2.48
N VAL A 205 -18.66 6.57 -2.09
CA VAL A 205 -18.39 5.89 -0.82
C VAL A 205 -18.27 4.40 -1.10
N GLY A 206 -17.49 3.71 -0.29
CA GLY A 206 -17.26 2.29 -0.53
C GLY A 206 -16.77 1.56 0.71
N GLY A 207 -16.72 0.24 0.56
CA GLY A 207 -16.23 -0.65 1.59
C GLY A 207 -15.75 -1.95 0.99
N GLY A 208 -14.86 -2.63 1.70
CA GLY A 208 -14.17 -3.78 1.14
C GLY A 208 -13.30 -4.52 2.13
N ILE A 209 -12.49 -5.41 1.59
CA ILE A 209 -11.53 -6.23 2.35
C ILE A 209 -10.13 -5.91 1.86
N SER A 210 -9.25 -5.39 2.72
CA SER A 210 -7.83 -5.13 2.50
C SER A 210 -6.93 -6.06 3.32
N TYR A 211 -6.17 -6.92 2.66
CA TYR A 211 -5.16 -7.79 3.25
C TYR A 211 -3.74 -7.39 2.82
N ASN A 212 -2.80 -7.31 3.74
CA ASN A 212 -1.38 -7.17 3.43
C ASN A 212 -0.56 -8.18 4.22
N GLU A 213 0.55 -8.57 3.60
CA GLU A 213 1.54 -9.45 4.19
C GLU A 213 2.94 -9.01 3.77
N GLY A 214 3.90 -9.20 4.66
CA GLY A 214 5.32 -9.02 4.39
C GLY A 214 6.16 -9.71 5.43
N ARG A 215 7.47 -9.70 5.23
CA ARG A 215 8.42 -10.30 6.17
C ARG A 215 9.44 -9.27 6.60
N PHE A 216 9.49 -9.00 7.89
CA PHE A 216 10.52 -8.19 8.49
C PHE A 216 11.72 -9.07 8.82
N THR A 217 12.88 -8.76 8.25
CA THR A 217 14.11 -9.50 8.50
C THR A 217 15.28 -8.56 8.72
N GLY A 218 16.25 -8.99 9.50
CA GLY A 218 17.56 -8.36 9.47
C GLY A 218 18.46 -8.79 10.61
N GLN A 219 19.49 -8.01 10.86
CA GLN A 219 20.52 -8.33 11.83
C GLN A 219 20.97 -7.09 12.60
N TRP A 220 21.25 -7.29 13.89
CA TRP A 220 21.92 -6.33 14.74
C TRP A 220 23.23 -6.94 15.21
N ILE A 221 24.34 -6.22 15.06
CA ILE A 221 25.67 -6.67 15.48
C ILE A 221 26.20 -5.68 16.52
N THR A 222 26.53 -6.14 17.72
CA THR A 222 27.10 -5.27 18.75
C THR A 222 28.46 -4.72 18.32
N LYS A 223 28.70 -3.44 18.60
CA LYS A 223 30.01 -2.82 18.42
C LYS A 223 30.90 -3.15 19.60
N GLY A 224 32.13 -3.60 19.35
CA GLY A 224 33.11 -3.90 20.40
C GLY A 224 34.09 -5.00 20.01
N ALA A 225 34.95 -5.39 20.97
CA ALA A 225 35.98 -6.41 20.76
C ALA A 225 35.41 -7.82 20.52
N ASN A 226 34.21 -8.11 21.03
CA ASN A 226 33.52 -9.38 20.86
C ASN A 226 32.11 -9.12 20.29
N PRO A 227 31.97 -8.97 18.97
CA PRO A 227 30.68 -8.68 18.34
C PRO A 227 29.74 -9.87 18.49
N VAL A 228 28.52 -9.58 18.97
CA VAL A 228 27.41 -10.52 19.07
C VAL A 228 26.44 -10.19 17.96
N ARG A 229 26.07 -11.19 17.18
CA ARG A 229 25.09 -11.07 16.10
C ARG A 229 23.73 -11.57 16.58
N ILE A 230 22.69 -10.79 16.29
CA ILE A 230 21.29 -11.12 16.54
C ILE A 230 20.54 -11.01 15.22
N ASP A 231 20.07 -12.13 14.69
CA ASP A 231 19.22 -12.18 13.51
C ASP A 231 17.75 -12.12 13.90
N TYR A 232 16.96 -11.31 13.19
CA TYR A 232 15.54 -11.08 13.41
C TYR A 232 14.72 -11.58 12.24
N ASP A 233 13.60 -12.21 12.56
CA ASP A 233 12.62 -12.67 11.58
C ASP A 233 11.20 -12.53 12.14
N ALA A 234 10.32 -11.87 11.40
CA ALA A 234 8.93 -11.69 11.78
C ALA A 234 8.02 -11.57 10.54
N ASN A 235 6.81 -12.13 10.65
CA ASN A 235 5.77 -12.00 9.61
C ASN A 235 4.85 -10.83 9.94
N LEU A 236 4.81 -9.84 9.06
CA LEU A 236 3.89 -8.71 9.13
C LEU A 236 2.57 -9.08 8.45
N ARG A 237 1.44 -8.89 9.13
CA ARG A 237 0.10 -9.13 8.58
C ARG A 237 -0.88 -8.05 9.01
N SER A 238 -1.81 -7.70 8.12
CA SER A 238 -2.91 -6.77 8.44
C SER A 238 -3.56 -7.08 9.78
N ASN A 239 -3.68 -6.08 10.65
CA ASN A 239 -4.51 -6.18 11.84
C ASN A 239 -6.00 -6.28 11.46
N ASP A 240 -6.45 -5.28 10.71
CA ASP A 240 -7.83 -5.15 10.26
C ASP A 240 -7.91 -5.46 8.78
N LEU A 241 -8.88 -6.27 8.41
CA LEU A 241 -9.13 -6.63 7.01
C LEU A 241 -10.21 -5.76 6.38
N VAL A 242 -11.05 -5.08 7.15
CA VAL A 242 -12.13 -4.28 6.59
C VAL A 242 -11.60 -2.90 6.24
N THR A 243 -11.95 -2.40 5.07
CA THR A 243 -11.70 -1.02 4.66
C THR A 243 -13.00 -0.31 4.33
N ALA A 244 -13.05 0.97 4.64
CA ALA A 244 -14.09 1.88 4.18
C ALA A 244 -13.42 3.05 3.47
N LEU A 245 -14.07 3.60 2.45
CA LEU A 245 -13.59 4.76 1.73
C LEU A 245 -14.68 5.79 1.48
N LEU A 246 -14.26 7.02 1.31
CA LEU A 246 -15.06 8.11 0.77
C LEU A 246 -14.19 8.98 -0.13
N GLY A 247 -14.78 9.52 -1.18
CA GLY A 247 -14.05 10.38 -2.09
C GLY A 247 -14.93 11.17 -3.03
N LEU A 248 -14.25 11.95 -3.86
CA LEU A 248 -14.85 12.89 -4.79
C LEU A 248 -14.01 12.94 -6.06
N ASP A 249 -14.65 12.69 -7.20
CA ASP A 249 -14.10 13.09 -8.49
C ASP A 249 -14.67 14.46 -8.90
N TYR A 250 -13.80 15.29 -9.47
CA TYR A 250 -14.14 16.58 -10.05
C TYR A 250 -13.66 16.66 -11.49
N ASN A 251 -14.61 16.82 -12.40
CA ASN A 251 -14.37 17.04 -13.82
C ASN A 251 -13.94 18.51 -14.03
N LEU A 252 -12.63 18.71 -14.25
CA LEU A 252 -12.01 20.02 -14.46
C LEU A 252 -12.25 20.57 -15.88
N GLY A 253 -12.65 19.71 -16.81
CA GLY A 253 -12.85 20.04 -18.21
C GLY A 253 -12.97 18.76 -19.04
N ARG A 254 -13.07 18.88 -20.37
CA ARG A 254 -13.43 17.76 -21.25
C ARG A 254 -12.68 16.46 -20.98
N ASN A 255 -11.39 16.55 -20.67
CA ASN A 255 -10.51 15.39 -20.52
C ASN A 255 -9.83 15.30 -19.15
N PHE A 256 -9.92 16.30 -18.28
CA PHE A 256 -9.19 16.32 -17.00
C PHE A 256 -10.10 15.98 -15.82
N LEU A 257 -9.63 15.09 -14.95
CA LEU A 257 -10.34 14.68 -13.75
C LEU A 257 -9.42 14.73 -12.54
N LEU A 258 -9.85 15.46 -11.51
CA LEU A 258 -9.22 15.51 -10.19
C LEU A 258 -9.95 14.55 -9.26
N ASN A 259 -9.23 13.65 -8.62
CA ASN A 259 -9.74 12.68 -7.65
C ASN A 259 -9.17 12.99 -6.27
N MET A 260 -10.00 12.89 -5.24
CA MET A 260 -9.60 12.92 -3.84
C MET A 260 -10.29 11.78 -3.11
N GLN A 261 -9.55 11.03 -2.29
CA GLN A 261 -10.08 9.89 -1.54
C GLN A 261 -9.45 9.79 -0.16
N ALA A 262 -10.24 9.36 0.81
CA ALA A 262 -9.79 8.95 2.12
C ALA A 262 -10.21 7.50 2.39
N ASP A 263 -9.24 6.68 2.82
CA ASP A 263 -9.45 5.31 3.26
C ASP A 263 -9.32 5.24 4.78
N PHE A 264 -10.12 4.37 5.40
CA PHE A 264 -10.18 4.16 6.84
C PHE A 264 -10.17 2.67 7.21
N MET A 265 -9.96 2.39 8.50
CA MET A 265 -9.96 1.06 9.14
C MET A 265 -8.68 0.26 8.86
N ALA A 266 -8.62 -0.57 7.81
CA ALA A 266 -7.42 -1.35 7.46
C ALA A 266 -6.15 -0.48 7.35
N ARG A 267 -6.33 0.75 6.87
CA ARG A 267 -5.33 1.83 6.89
C ARG A 267 -6.05 3.17 6.92
N ASN A 268 -5.38 4.18 7.47
CA ASN A 268 -5.81 5.57 7.34
C ASN A 268 -4.92 6.25 6.31
N GLU A 269 -5.45 6.52 5.13
CA GLU A 269 -4.70 7.06 3.99
C GLU A 269 -5.51 8.15 3.29
N LEU A 270 -4.82 9.19 2.84
CA LEU A 270 -5.39 10.26 2.01
C LEU A 270 -4.76 10.20 0.63
N SER A 271 -5.52 10.41 -0.43
CA SER A 271 -4.99 10.48 -1.78
C SER A 271 -5.58 11.65 -2.56
N MET A 272 -4.76 12.18 -3.46
CA MET A 272 -5.16 13.15 -4.47
C MET A 272 -4.53 12.76 -5.80
N GLY A 273 -5.34 12.69 -6.86
CA GLY A 273 -4.89 12.33 -8.20
C GLY A 273 -5.40 13.26 -9.27
N LEU A 274 -4.62 13.46 -10.31
CA LEU A 274 -5.03 14.15 -11.54
C LEU A 274 -4.88 13.18 -12.71
N SER A 275 -5.91 13.09 -13.54
CA SER A 275 -5.89 12.21 -14.70
C SER A 275 -6.42 12.89 -15.96
N TYR A 276 -5.99 12.35 -17.10
CA TYR A 276 -6.33 12.81 -18.44
C TYR A 276 -6.89 11.65 -19.28
N ASN A 277 -8.09 11.85 -19.83
CA ASN A 277 -8.77 10.93 -20.72
C ASN A 277 -8.41 11.21 -22.18
N PHE A 278 -7.99 10.17 -22.91
CA PHE A 278 -7.71 10.19 -24.34
C PHE A 278 -8.91 9.71 -25.16
#